data_AF-A0A661E3X2-F1
#
_entry.id   AF-A0A661E3X2-F1
#
_cell.length_a   1.000
_cell.length_b   1.000
_cell.length_c   1.000
_cell.angle_alpha   90.00
_cell.angle_beta   90.00
_cell.angle_gamma   90.00
#
_symmetry.space_group_name_H-M   'P 1'
#
loop_
_entity.id
_entity.type
_entity.pdbx_description
1 polymer ?
#
loop_
_entity_poly.entity_id
_entity_poly.type
_entity_poly.pdbx_seq_one_letter_code
_entity_poly.pdbx_strand_id
1 'polypeptide(L)' 'ITLPHACGTGTCGTCKFKVDKGIVSEIPNSIPGITRQEIDAGYTLACQCKPKENITISEYKN' A
#
# COMPACT_ATOMS: atom_id res chain seq x y z
N ILE A 1 -7.34 5.41 -11.36
CA ILE A 1 -6.54 4.17 -11.53
C ILE A 1 -7.35 2.99 -11.00
N THR A 2 -7.32 1.87 -11.70
CA THR A 2 -7.88 0.60 -11.22
C THR A 2 -6.75 -0.23 -10.62
N LEU A 3 -6.81 -0.52 -9.32
CA LEU A 3 -5.81 -1.38 -8.67
C LEU A 3 -6.29 -2.83 -8.70
N PRO A 4 -5.42 -3.80 -9.06
CA PRO A 4 -5.78 -5.20 -9.00
C PRO A 4 -5.99 -5.63 -7.54
N HIS A 5 -6.96 -6.52 -7.33
CA HIS A 5 -7.34 -6.99 -6.00
C HIS A 5 -7.62 -8.49 -6.03
N ALA A 6 -7.19 -9.21 -4.98
CA ALA A 6 -7.43 -10.65 -4.84
C ALA A 6 -7.88 -11.05 -3.42
N CYS A 7 -7.06 -10.80 -2.39
CA CYS A 7 -7.30 -11.38 -1.06
C CYS A 7 -8.05 -10.48 -0.04
N GLY A 8 -7.98 -9.15 -0.16
CA GLY A 8 -8.52 -8.21 0.83
C GLY A 8 -7.83 -8.17 2.20
N THR A 9 -6.88 -9.08 2.48
CA THR A 9 -6.29 -9.27 3.81
C THR A 9 -4.79 -8.95 3.87
N GLY A 10 -4.24 -8.37 2.81
CA GLY A 10 -2.84 -7.98 2.75
C GLY A 10 -1.85 -9.11 2.46
N THR A 11 -2.32 -10.31 2.10
CA THR A 11 -1.44 -11.46 1.86
C THR A 11 -0.87 -11.53 0.45
N CYS A 12 -1.68 -11.20 -0.56
CA CYS A 12 -1.28 -11.37 -1.96
C CYS A 12 -0.43 -10.22 -2.54
N GLY A 13 -0.40 -9.05 -1.90
CA GLY A 13 0.35 -7.88 -2.39
C GLY A 13 -0.13 -7.25 -3.70
N THR A 14 -1.24 -7.73 -4.30
CA THR A 14 -1.68 -7.27 -5.64
C THR A 14 -2.13 -5.81 -5.65
N CYS A 15 -2.82 -5.37 -4.61
CA CYS A 15 -3.34 -4.00 -4.51
C CYS A 15 -2.30 -2.96 -4.07
N LYS A 16 -1.04 -3.14 -4.46
CA LYS A 16 0.08 -2.27 -4.08
C LYS A 16 0.07 -0.97 -4.88
N PHE A 17 0.38 0.12 -4.21
CA PHE A 17 0.55 1.44 -4.83
C PHE A 17 1.49 2.30 -3.96
N LYS A 18 1.94 3.42 -4.51
CA LYS A 18 2.83 4.36 -3.82
C LYS A 18 2.08 5.57 -3.29
N VAL A 19 2.40 6.00 -2.08
CA VAL A 19 1.98 7.30 -1.53
C VAL A 19 3.07 8.32 -1.84
N ASP A 20 2.78 9.25 -2.74
CA ASP A 20 3.72 10.31 -3.15
C ASP A 20 3.66 11.52 -2.21
N LYS A 21 2.48 11.80 -1.65
CA LYS A 21 2.24 12.88 -0.70
C LYS A 21 1.15 12.50 0.30
N GLY A 22 1.28 13.06 1.50
CA GLY A 22 0.33 12.92 2.60
C GLY A 22 0.66 11.75 3.54
N ILE A 23 -0.10 11.65 4.63
CA ILE A 23 0.15 10.68 5.71
C ILE A 23 -0.86 9.53 5.69
N VAL A 24 -0.33 8.30 5.75
CA VAL A 24 -1.10 7.07 5.97
C VAL A 24 -0.69 6.41 7.28
N SER A 25 -1.55 5.54 7.81
CA SER A 25 -1.19 4.70 8.97
C SER A 25 -0.15 3.65 8.57
N GLU A 26 0.79 3.35 9.48
CA GLU A 26 1.80 2.32 9.25
C GLU A 26 1.16 0.94 9.08
N ILE A 27 1.63 0.19 8.08
CA ILE A 27 1.24 -1.20 7.89
C ILE A 27 2.04 -2.07 8.87
N PRO A 28 1.38 -2.98 9.61
CA PRO A 28 2.09 -3.92 10.48
C PRO A 28 3.09 -4.79 9.69
N ASN A 29 4.27 -5.01 10.26
CA ASN A 29 5.29 -5.90 9.66
C ASN A 29 4.84 -7.36 9.52
N SER A 30 3.71 -7.75 10.14
CA SER A 30 3.11 -9.07 10.01
C SER A 30 2.34 -9.27 8.69
N ILE A 31 2.12 -8.22 7.90
CA ILE A 31 1.45 -8.30 6.61
C ILE A 31 2.42 -8.83 5.54
N PRO A 32 2.19 -10.05 4.99
CA PRO A 32 3.20 -10.70 4.16
C PRO A 32 3.23 -10.21 2.71
N GLY A 33 2.20 -9.49 2.25
CA GLY A 33 2.09 -9.00 0.88
C GLY A 33 2.90 -7.73 0.57
N ILE A 34 3.69 -7.23 1.52
CA ILE A 34 4.54 -6.05 1.33
C ILE A 34 5.81 -6.18 2.20
N THR A 35 6.96 -5.79 1.65
CA THR A 35 8.22 -5.85 2.39
C THR A 35 8.49 -4.56 3.16
N ARG A 36 9.40 -4.62 4.15
CA ARG A 36 9.82 -3.42 4.88
C ARG A 36 10.46 -2.37 3.96
N GLN A 37 11.26 -2.81 3.00
CA GLN A 37 11.90 -1.94 2.01
C GLN A 37 10.87 -1.22 1.15
N GLU A 38 9.78 -1.89 0.80
CA GLU A 38 8.67 -1.28 0.05
C GLU A 38 7.93 -0.26 0.90
N ILE A 39 7.65 -0.56 2.17
CA ILE A 39 7.06 0.41 3.11
C ILE A 39 7.95 1.64 3.24
N ASP A 40 9.25 1.46 3.46
CA ASP A 40 10.22 2.55 3.61
C ASP A 40 10.37 3.36 2.31
N ALA A 41 10.13 2.75 1.14
CA ALA A 41 10.08 3.42 -0.17
C ALA A 41 8.73 4.13 -0.45
N GLY A 42 7.79 4.12 0.50
CA GLY A 42 6.50 4.79 0.41
C GLY A 42 5.39 3.95 -0.23
N TYR A 43 5.57 2.64 -0.37
CA TYR A 43 4.52 1.75 -0.85
C TYR A 43 3.61 1.27 0.27
N THR A 44 2.37 0.97 -0.10
CA THR A 44 1.36 0.40 0.80
C THR A 44 0.39 -0.49 0.02
N LEU A 45 -0.53 -1.14 0.72
CA LEU A 45 -1.57 -1.99 0.12
C LEU A 45 -2.93 -1.33 0.28
N ALA A 46 -3.73 -1.22 -0.79
CA ALA A 46 -5.05 -0.57 -0.73
C ALA A 46 -5.97 -1.21 0.31
N CYS A 47 -5.94 -2.54 0.44
CA CYS A 47 -6.75 -3.23 1.44
C CYS A 47 -6.30 -3.00 2.90
N GLN A 48 -5.09 -2.47 3.14
CA GLN A 48 -4.56 -2.21 4.48
C GLN A 48 -4.30 -0.71 4.74
N CYS A 49 -4.41 0.14 3.72
CA CYS A 49 -4.10 1.56 3.80
C CYS A 49 -5.23 2.33 4.51
N LYS A 50 -4.85 3.12 5.51
CA LYS A 50 -5.75 4.07 6.20
C LYS A 50 -5.16 5.48 6.12
N PRO A 51 -5.61 6.32 5.16
CA PRO A 51 -5.20 7.71 5.06
C PRO A 51 -5.61 8.50 6.31
N LYS A 52 -4.72 9.36 6.81
CA LYS A 52 -5.02 10.29 7.91
C LYS A 52 -5.38 11.69 7.41
N GLU A 53 -5.09 11.96 6.14
CA GLU A 53 -5.33 13.22 5.45
C GLU A 53 -5.47 12.96 3.93
N ASN A 54 -5.57 14.03 3.16
CA ASN A 54 -5.54 13.94 1.70
C ASN A 54 -4.19 13.41 1.21
N ILE A 55 -4.22 12.36 0.40
CA ILE A 55 -3.01 11.74 -0.16
C ILE A 55 -2.97 11.85 -1.68
N THR A 56 -1.76 11.92 -2.21
CA THR A 56 -1.48 11.74 -3.65
C THR A 56 -0.82 10.39 -3.84
N ILE A 57 -1.28 9.64 -4.84
CA ILE A 57 -0.83 8.26 -5.08
C ILE A 57 -0.41 8.05 -6.53
N SER A 58 0.48 7.08 -6.74
CA SER A 58 0.88 6.60 -8.06
C SER A 58 0.82 5.07 -8.15
N GLU A 59 0.66 4.60 -9.39
CA GLU A 59 0.60 3.17 -9.71
C GLU A 59 1.94 2.47 -9.40
N TYR A 60 1.86 1.29 -8.78
CA TYR A 60 3.00 0.38 -8.78
C TYR A 60 3.06 -0.34 -10.13
N LYS A 61 3.99 0.06 -10.99
CA LYS A 61 4.28 -0.64 -12.24
C LYS A 61 5.34 -1.70 -11.95
N ASN A 62 4.89 -2.96 -11.87
CA ASN A 62 5.78 -4.11 -11.85
C ASN A 62 6.18 -4.50 -13.28
#